data_AF-A0A2J8XYY4-F1
#
_entry.id   AF-A0A2J8XYY4-F1
#
_cell.length_a   1.000
_cell.length_b   1.000
_cell.length_c   1.000
_cell.angle_alpha   90.00
_cell.angle_beta   90.00
_cell.angle_gamma   90.00
#
_symmetry.space_group_name_H-M   'P 1'
#
loop_
_entity.id
_entity.type
_entity.pdbx_description
1 polymer ?
#
loop_
_entity_poly.entity_id
_entity_poly.type
_entity_poly.pdbx_seq_one_letter_code
_entity_poly.pdbx_strand_id
1 'polypeptide(L)'
;MLRRALLCLAVAGLVCADAPEEEDHVLVLRKSNFAEALAAHKYLLVEFSGREADDIVNWLKKRTGPAATTLPDGAAAESLVESSEVAVVGFFKDVESDSAKQFLQAAEAIDDIPFGITSNSDVFSKYQLDKDGVVLFKKFDEGRNNFEGEVTKENLLDFIKHNQLPLVIEFTEQTAPKIFGGEIKTHILLFLPKSVSDYDGKLSNFKT
;
A
#
# COMPACT_ATOMS: atom_id res chain seq x y z
N MET A 1 -34.49 6.22 -45.13
CA MET A 1 -33.90 4.87 -45.15
C MET A 1 -32.40 5.02 -45.40
N LEU A 2 -31.62 5.17 -44.34
CA LEU A 2 -30.19 5.47 -44.41
C LEU A 2 -29.41 4.16 -44.17
N ARG A 3 -28.81 3.61 -45.22
CA ARG A 3 -27.94 2.42 -45.15
C ARG A 3 -26.59 2.85 -44.57
N ARG A 4 -26.21 2.19 -43.47
CA ARG A 4 -24.92 2.31 -42.79
C ARG A 4 -23.81 1.78 -43.70
N ALA A 5 -22.79 2.60 -43.93
CA ALA A 5 -21.52 2.17 -44.49
C ALA A 5 -20.56 1.86 -43.34
N LEU A 6 -20.08 0.63 -43.32
CA LEU A 6 -18.97 0.14 -42.51
C LEU A 6 -17.68 0.69 -43.13
N LEU A 7 -16.80 1.32 -42.35
CA LEU A 7 -15.39 1.43 -42.72
C LEU A 7 -14.54 1.15 -41.48
N CYS A 8 -13.93 -0.03 -41.50
CA CYS A 8 -12.87 -0.45 -40.60
C CYS A 8 -11.68 0.51 -40.74
N LEU A 9 -11.13 0.99 -39.62
CA LEU A 9 -9.78 1.52 -39.58
C LEU A 9 -8.96 0.75 -38.54
N ALA A 10 -7.78 0.35 -39.00
CA ALA A 10 -6.82 -0.56 -38.43
C ALA A 10 -6.53 -0.42 -36.93
N VAL A 11 -6.36 -1.59 -36.30
CA VAL A 11 -5.69 -1.79 -35.02
C VAL A 11 -4.25 -1.30 -35.13
N ALA A 12 -3.91 -0.28 -34.35
CA ALA A 12 -2.54 -0.02 -33.91
C ALA A 12 -2.56 -0.16 -32.38
N GLY A 13 -1.78 -1.11 -31.87
CA GLY A 13 -1.80 -1.51 -30.47
C GLY A 13 -1.50 -0.34 -29.55
N LEU A 14 -2.53 0.12 -28.84
CA LEU A 14 -2.36 0.82 -27.59
C LEU A 14 -2.48 -0.27 -26.53
N VAL A 15 -1.42 -0.42 -25.73
CA VAL A 15 -1.50 -1.17 -24.47
C VAL A 15 -2.58 -0.47 -23.67
N CYS A 16 -3.79 -1.02 -23.67
CA CYS A 16 -4.82 -0.57 -22.76
C CYS A 16 -4.32 -0.91 -21.37
N ALA A 17 -4.07 0.13 -20.58
CA ALA A 17 -4.15 0.01 -19.14
C ALA A 17 -5.47 -0.70 -18.79
N ASP A 18 -5.40 -1.61 -17.82
CA ASP A 18 -6.47 -2.56 -17.50
C ASP A 18 -7.85 -1.90 -17.55
N ALA A 19 -8.72 -2.43 -18.42
CA ALA A 19 -10.12 -2.00 -18.46
C ALA A 19 -10.72 -2.10 -17.05
N PRO A 20 -11.52 -1.12 -16.61
CA PRO A 20 -12.00 -1.13 -15.24
C PRO A 20 -12.85 -2.38 -15.00
N GLU A 21 -12.42 -3.20 -14.04
CA GLU A 21 -13.14 -4.40 -13.64
C GLU A 21 -14.50 -4.01 -13.04
N GLU A 22 -15.58 -4.52 -13.63
CA GLU A 22 -16.93 -4.44 -13.08
C GLU A 22 -17.23 -5.73 -12.31
N GLU A 23 -17.61 -5.62 -11.03
CA GLU A 23 -18.15 -6.73 -10.24
C GLU A 23 -19.61 -6.44 -9.92
N ASP A 24 -20.52 -7.37 -10.21
CA ASP A 24 -21.96 -7.25 -9.93
C ASP A 24 -22.61 -5.91 -10.37
N HIS A 25 -22.24 -5.41 -11.56
CA HIS A 25 -22.69 -4.12 -12.10
C HIS A 25 -22.24 -2.89 -11.30
N VAL A 26 -21.23 -3.05 -10.45
CA VAL A 26 -20.56 -1.97 -9.71
C VAL A 26 -19.16 -1.78 -10.29
N LEU A 27 -18.85 -0.52 -10.63
CA LEU A 27 -17.51 -0.13 -11.07
C LEU A 27 -16.56 -0.15 -9.87
N VAL A 28 -15.62 -1.11 -9.84
CA VAL A 28 -14.64 -1.20 -8.75
C VAL A 28 -13.54 -0.17 -8.99
N LEU A 29 -13.66 0.95 -8.30
CA LEU A 29 -12.66 2.02 -8.35
C LEU A 29 -11.44 1.63 -7.53
N ARG A 30 -10.30 1.41 -8.20
CA ARG A 30 -8.96 1.21 -7.65
C ARG A 30 -8.09 2.42 -7.99
N LYS A 31 -6.98 2.66 -7.29
CA LYS A 31 -6.04 3.75 -7.64
C LYS A 31 -5.66 3.71 -9.12
N SER A 32 -5.35 2.52 -9.64
CA SER A 32 -4.89 2.33 -11.02
C SER A 32 -5.92 2.70 -12.09
N ASN A 33 -7.22 2.56 -11.83
CA ASN A 33 -8.29 2.85 -12.80
C ASN A 33 -9.08 4.14 -12.48
N PHE A 34 -8.76 4.82 -11.38
CA PHE A 34 -9.54 5.95 -10.87
C PHE A 34 -9.52 7.15 -11.83
N ALA A 35 -8.35 7.45 -12.40
CA ALA A 35 -8.19 8.57 -13.33
C ALA A 35 -8.98 8.36 -14.62
N GLU A 36 -8.98 7.14 -15.16
CA GLU A 36 -9.78 6.79 -16.34
C GLU A 36 -11.28 6.80 -16.02
N ALA A 37 -11.69 6.28 -14.87
CA ALA A 37 -13.08 6.31 -14.45
C ALA A 37 -13.62 7.75 -14.34
N LEU A 38 -12.83 8.68 -13.77
CA LEU A 38 -13.18 10.10 -13.70
C LEU A 38 -13.30 10.74 -15.10
N ALA A 39 -12.47 10.33 -16.05
CA ALA A 39 -12.53 10.82 -17.42
C ALA A 39 -13.71 10.23 -18.22
N ALA A 40 -14.04 8.96 -17.98
CA ALA A 40 -15.09 8.22 -18.68
C ALA A 40 -16.49 8.55 -18.17
N HIS A 41 -16.64 8.86 -16.87
CA HIS A 41 -17.92 9.04 -16.22
C HIS A 41 -18.10 10.44 -15.66
N LYS A 42 -19.09 11.17 -16.20
CA LYS A 42 -19.46 12.52 -15.73
C LYS A 42 -19.93 12.54 -14.27
N TYR A 43 -20.47 11.41 -13.79
CA TYR A 43 -20.93 11.24 -12.41
C TYR A 43 -20.49 9.86 -11.90
N LEU A 44 -19.79 9.83 -10.78
CA LEU A 44 -19.37 8.61 -10.08
C LEU A 44 -19.91 8.66 -8.65
N LEU A 45 -20.58 7.57 -8.24
CA LEU A 45 -21.00 7.38 -6.86
C LEU A 45 -19.97 6.44 -6.21
N VAL A 46 -19.29 6.92 -5.17
CA VAL A 46 -18.23 6.17 -4.51
C VAL A 46 -18.55 5.99 -3.04
N GLU A 47 -18.35 4.78 -2.54
CA GLU A 47 -18.41 4.50 -1.12
C GLU A 47 -17.22 5.15 -0.41
N PHE A 48 -17.53 6.00 0.57
CA PHE A 48 -16.55 6.80 1.29
C PHE A 48 -16.96 6.88 2.77
N SER A 49 -16.01 6.70 3.67
CA SER A 49 -16.25 6.57 5.12
C SER A 49 -15.85 7.81 5.94
N GLY A 50 -15.34 8.88 5.32
CA GLY A 50 -15.04 10.13 6.01
C GLY A 50 -16.28 10.97 6.30
N ARG A 51 -16.14 11.93 7.22
CA ARG A 51 -17.29 12.67 7.78
C ARG A 51 -17.30 14.15 7.36
N GLU A 52 -16.16 14.69 6.95
CA GLU A 52 -15.98 16.10 6.60
C GLU A 52 -15.65 16.29 5.11
N ALA A 53 -15.93 17.49 4.58
CA ALA A 53 -15.66 17.82 3.18
C ALA A 53 -14.17 17.73 2.84
N ASP A 54 -13.30 18.11 3.79
CA ASP A 54 -11.85 18.02 3.62
C ASP A 54 -11.38 16.56 3.56
N ASP A 55 -12.06 15.64 4.24
CA ASP A 55 -11.75 14.20 4.16
C ASP A 55 -11.96 13.69 2.73
N ILE A 56 -13.03 14.14 2.05
CA ILE A 56 -13.34 13.75 0.66
C ILE A 56 -12.25 14.26 -0.28
N VAL A 57 -11.86 15.53 -0.13
CA VAL A 57 -10.82 16.15 -0.96
C VAL A 57 -9.47 15.45 -0.74
N ASN A 58 -9.12 15.16 0.51
CA ASN A 58 -7.88 14.47 0.84
C ASN A 58 -7.88 13.02 0.35
N TRP A 59 -9.02 12.33 0.45
CA TRP A 59 -9.18 10.99 -0.08
C TRP A 59 -9.05 10.94 -1.60
N LEU A 60 -9.69 11.88 -2.32
CA LEU A 60 -9.52 12.01 -3.77
C LEU A 60 -8.07 12.28 -4.15
N LYS A 61 -7.42 13.25 -3.48
CA LYS A 61 -6.00 13.57 -3.71
C LYS A 61 -5.08 12.39 -3.44
N LYS A 62 -5.35 11.58 -2.40
CA LYS A 62 -4.60 10.35 -2.12
C LYS A 62 -4.80 9.29 -3.21
N ARG A 63 -6.00 9.23 -3.80
CA ARG A 63 -6.34 8.25 -4.85
C ARG A 63 -5.84 8.64 -6.23
N THR A 64 -5.73 9.94 -6.53
CA THR A 64 -5.19 10.47 -7.78
C THR A 64 -3.72 10.86 -7.69
N GLY A 65 -3.15 10.86 -6.49
CA GLY A 65 -1.75 11.20 -6.24
C GLY A 65 -0.80 10.10 -6.70
N PRO A 66 0.50 10.39 -6.76
CA PRO A 66 1.49 9.37 -7.10
C PRO A 66 1.45 8.24 -6.06
N ALA A 67 1.64 7.00 -6.53
CA ALA A 67 1.57 5.80 -5.69
C ALA A 67 2.55 5.83 -4.52
N ALA A 68 3.73 6.44 -4.73
CA ALA A 68 4.73 6.71 -3.71
C ALA A 68 5.17 8.17 -3.74
N THR A 69 5.46 8.74 -2.58
CA THR A 69 5.98 10.11 -2.46
C THR A 69 7.49 10.11 -2.75
N THR A 70 7.97 11.00 -3.62
CA THR A 70 9.41 11.16 -3.86
C THR A 70 10.09 11.76 -2.63
N LEU A 71 11.13 11.11 -2.13
CA LEU A 71 11.88 11.52 -0.95
C LEU A 71 13.23 12.12 -1.36
N PRO A 72 13.36 13.46 -1.38
CA PRO A 72 14.57 14.14 -1.87
C PRO A 72 15.75 14.02 -0.92
N ASP A 73 15.51 13.81 0.38
CA ASP A 73 16.54 13.79 1.42
C ASP A 73 16.13 12.95 2.63
N GLY A 74 17.05 12.82 3.58
CA GLY A 74 16.86 12.01 4.78
C GLY A 74 15.82 12.56 5.75
N ALA A 75 15.47 13.86 5.70
CA ALA A 75 14.46 14.46 6.56
C ALA A 75 13.05 14.14 6.02
N ALA A 76 12.87 14.19 4.71
CA ALA A 76 11.65 13.73 4.05
C ALA A 76 11.39 12.25 4.31
N ALA A 77 12.43 11.41 4.27
CA ALA A 77 12.32 9.99 4.56
C ALA A 77 11.90 9.71 6.02
N GLU A 78 12.50 10.41 6.98
CA GLU A 78 12.10 10.32 8.40
C GLU A 78 10.65 10.77 8.60
N SER A 79 10.26 11.89 8.01
CA SER A 79 8.89 12.41 8.14
C SER A 79 7.85 11.40 7.63
N LEU A 80 8.14 10.71 6.52
CA LEU A 80 7.27 9.65 6.00
C LEU A 80 7.19 8.47 6.98
N VAL A 81 8.32 7.99 7.48
CA VAL A 81 8.38 6.86 8.43
C VAL A 81 7.66 7.20 9.74
N GLU A 82 7.74 8.45 10.18
CA GLU A 82 7.07 8.93 11.39
C GLU A 82 5.56 9.16 11.19
N SER A 83 5.11 9.36 9.96
CA SER A 83 3.71 9.71 9.66
C SER A 83 2.70 8.58 9.92
N SER A 84 3.15 7.32 9.98
CA SER A 84 2.28 6.15 10.13
C SER A 84 2.91 5.08 11.01
N GLU A 85 2.11 4.12 11.48
CA GLU A 85 2.61 2.97 12.27
C GLU A 85 3.48 2.03 11.43
N VAL A 86 3.16 1.90 10.14
CA VAL A 86 3.90 1.18 9.12
C VAL A 86 4.11 2.11 7.93
N ALA A 87 5.30 2.12 7.35
CA ALA A 87 5.62 2.86 6.13
C ALA A 87 6.60 2.04 5.27
N VAL A 88 6.54 2.18 3.95
CA VAL A 88 7.41 1.44 3.03
C VAL A 88 8.21 2.41 2.18
N VAL A 89 9.52 2.20 2.09
CA VAL A 89 10.42 3.02 1.27
C VAL A 89 11.13 2.16 0.25
N GLY A 90 11.00 2.54 -1.03
CA GLY A 90 11.72 2.00 -2.15
C GLY A 90 12.97 2.83 -2.44
N PHE A 91 14.11 2.16 -2.54
CA PHE A 91 15.42 2.74 -2.80
C PHE A 91 15.84 2.27 -4.19
N PHE A 92 15.73 3.13 -5.19
CA PHE A 92 16.05 2.80 -6.58
C PHE A 92 16.90 3.89 -7.20
N LYS A 93 18.09 3.54 -7.70
CA LYS A 93 18.97 4.51 -8.37
C LYS A 93 18.32 5.09 -9.62
N ASP A 94 17.58 4.25 -10.33
CA ASP A 94 16.75 4.63 -11.47
C ASP A 94 15.27 4.38 -11.13
N VAL A 95 14.51 5.46 -10.99
CA VAL A 95 13.07 5.44 -10.69
C VAL A 95 12.23 4.93 -11.86
N GLU A 96 12.80 4.86 -13.07
CA GLU A 96 12.15 4.33 -14.27
C GLU A 96 12.50 2.86 -14.55
N SER A 97 13.33 2.25 -13.69
CA SER A 97 13.68 0.83 -13.78
C SER A 97 12.47 -0.09 -13.63
N ASP A 98 12.56 -1.30 -14.17
CA ASP A 98 11.49 -2.30 -14.06
C ASP A 98 11.14 -2.60 -12.60
N SER A 99 12.16 -2.69 -11.72
CA SER A 99 11.97 -2.91 -10.29
C SER A 99 11.27 -1.73 -9.60
N ALA A 100 11.59 -0.49 -9.96
CA ALA A 100 10.90 0.69 -9.43
C ALA A 100 9.42 0.72 -9.89
N LYS A 101 9.14 0.34 -11.14
CA LYS A 101 7.76 0.22 -11.65
C LYS A 101 6.96 -0.85 -10.91
N GLN A 102 7.55 -2.03 -10.66
CA GLN A 102 6.92 -3.09 -9.86
C GLN A 102 6.61 -2.62 -8.43
N PHE A 103 7.53 -1.87 -7.82
CA PHE A 103 7.31 -1.24 -6.53
C PHE A 103 6.15 -0.23 -6.53
N LEU A 104 6.08 0.64 -7.54
CA LEU A 104 4.99 1.60 -7.69
C LEU A 104 3.64 0.89 -7.90
N GLN A 105 3.61 -0.20 -8.67
CA GLN A 105 2.40 -1.02 -8.86
C GLN A 105 1.93 -1.69 -7.55
N ALA A 106 2.86 -2.11 -6.68
CA ALA A 106 2.51 -2.60 -5.35
C ALA A 106 1.95 -1.47 -4.46
N ALA A 107 2.54 -0.27 -4.54
CA ALA A 107 2.07 0.92 -3.82
C ALA A 107 0.67 1.39 -4.27
N GLU A 108 0.29 1.18 -5.53
CA GLU A 108 -1.07 1.44 -6.01
C GLU A 108 -2.11 0.47 -5.46
N ALA A 109 -1.69 -0.77 -5.14
CA ALA A 109 -2.58 -1.80 -4.64
C ALA A 109 -2.82 -1.72 -3.12
N ILE A 110 -2.05 -0.91 -2.40
CA ILE A 110 -2.15 -0.74 -0.94
C ILE A 110 -2.52 0.72 -0.63
N ASP A 111 -3.71 0.92 -0.07
CA ASP A 111 -4.22 2.25 0.26
C ASP A 111 -3.88 2.69 1.70
N ASP A 112 -3.71 1.74 2.61
CA ASP A 112 -3.61 2.01 4.06
C ASP A 112 -2.19 2.27 4.57
N ILE A 113 -1.17 2.07 3.72
CA ILE A 113 0.24 2.24 4.07
C ILE A 113 0.85 3.33 3.19
N PRO A 114 1.55 4.32 3.77
CA PRO A 114 2.29 5.31 2.98
C PRO A 114 3.53 4.68 2.33
N PHE A 115 3.71 4.98 1.05
CA PHE A 115 4.89 4.60 0.28
C PHE A 115 5.75 5.81 -0.05
N GLY A 116 7.06 5.62 0.03
CA GLY A 116 8.07 6.57 -0.40
C GLY A 116 9.01 5.95 -1.42
N ILE A 117 9.56 6.77 -2.32
CA ILE A 117 10.59 6.35 -3.27
C ILE A 117 11.74 7.35 -3.28
N THR A 118 12.98 6.85 -3.30
CA THR A 118 14.17 7.70 -3.35
C THR A 118 15.23 7.14 -4.29
N SER A 119 15.94 8.04 -4.96
CA SER A 119 17.17 7.78 -5.71
C SER A 119 18.38 8.50 -5.11
N ASN A 120 18.21 9.19 -3.97
CA ASN A 120 19.28 9.94 -3.33
C ASN A 120 20.20 9.01 -2.50
N SER A 121 21.48 8.95 -2.86
CA SER A 121 22.51 8.13 -2.20
C SER A 121 22.70 8.42 -0.71
N ASP A 122 22.42 9.64 -0.26
CA ASP A 122 22.49 10.01 1.16
C ASP A 122 21.40 9.29 1.97
N VAL A 123 20.21 9.14 1.37
CA VAL A 123 19.09 8.41 1.97
C VAL A 123 19.38 6.91 2.00
N PHE A 124 20.00 6.37 0.94
CA PHE A 124 20.49 4.98 0.92
C PHE A 124 21.47 4.73 2.07
N SER A 125 22.46 5.62 2.23
CA SER A 125 23.48 5.52 3.28
C SER A 125 22.88 5.62 4.67
N LYS A 126 21.92 6.54 4.87
CA LYS A 126 21.19 6.73 6.13
C LYS A 126 20.47 5.46 6.59
N TYR A 127 19.95 4.67 5.66
CA TYR A 127 19.28 3.41 5.94
C TYR A 127 20.13 2.17 5.62
N GLN A 128 21.45 2.31 5.48
CA GLN A 128 22.39 1.20 5.29
C GLN A 128 22.05 0.30 4.09
N LEU A 129 21.74 0.91 2.93
CA LEU A 129 21.55 0.21 1.67
C LEU A 129 22.68 0.51 0.68
N ASP A 130 23.36 -0.54 0.24
CA ASP A 130 24.45 -0.45 -0.74
C ASP A 130 23.96 -0.58 -2.20
N LYS A 131 22.74 -1.10 -2.37
CA LYS A 131 22.08 -1.39 -3.64
C LYS A 131 20.60 -1.08 -3.57
N ASP A 132 19.96 -1.11 -4.72
CA ASP A 132 18.52 -0.96 -4.83
C ASP A 132 17.78 -2.00 -3.99
N GLY A 133 16.67 -1.60 -3.37
CA GLY A 133 15.94 -2.44 -2.43
C GLY A 133 14.69 -1.76 -1.87
N VAL A 134 13.93 -2.51 -1.09
CA VAL A 134 12.71 -2.03 -0.43
C VAL A 134 12.81 -2.30 1.06
N VAL A 135 12.41 -1.34 1.88
CA VAL A 135 12.42 -1.46 3.34
C VAL A 135 11.05 -1.09 3.89
N LEU A 136 10.53 -1.94 4.76
CA LEU A 136 9.35 -1.65 5.57
C LEU A 136 9.83 -1.17 6.95
N PHE A 137 9.32 -0.02 7.36
CA PHE A 137 9.51 0.53 8.70
C PHE A 137 8.22 0.39 9.49
N LYS A 138 8.34 0.05 10.76
CA LYS A 138 7.21 -0.16 11.68
C LYS A 138 7.55 0.38 13.06
N LYS A 139 6.55 0.76 13.85
CA LYS A 139 6.75 1.31 15.22
C LYS A 139 6.65 0.25 16.33
N PHE A 140 6.67 -1.02 15.95
CA PHE A 140 6.55 -2.16 16.84
C PHE A 140 7.58 -3.24 16.49
N ASP A 141 7.78 -4.15 17.43
CA ASP A 141 8.68 -5.31 17.32
C ASP A 141 10.10 -4.90 16.85
N GLU A 142 10.62 -5.45 15.74
CA GLU A 142 11.99 -5.15 15.25
C GLU A 142 12.13 -3.75 14.63
N GLY A 143 11.01 -3.06 14.40
CA GLY A 143 10.97 -1.72 13.84
C GLY A 143 11.31 -1.59 12.35
N ARG A 144 11.94 -2.62 11.76
CA ARG A 144 12.40 -2.61 10.37
C ARG A 144 12.45 -4.02 9.78
N ASN A 145 12.00 -4.16 8.54
CA ASN A 145 12.17 -5.35 7.72
C ASN A 145 12.74 -4.94 6.36
N ASN A 146 13.85 -5.56 5.93
CA ASN A 146 14.39 -5.38 4.59
C ASN A 146 13.77 -6.45 3.67
N PHE A 147 13.35 -6.05 2.47
CA PHE A 147 12.91 -6.98 1.45
C PHE A 147 14.11 -7.76 0.89
N GLU A 148 13.94 -9.07 0.75
CA GLU A 148 14.92 -9.97 0.14
C GLU A 148 14.26 -10.73 -1.01
N GLY A 149 14.97 -10.84 -2.14
CA GLY A 149 14.48 -11.55 -3.32
C GLY A 149 14.29 -10.65 -4.53
N GLU A 150 13.51 -11.13 -5.50
CA GLU A 150 13.20 -10.42 -6.74
C GLU A 150 12.06 -9.41 -6.52
N VAL A 151 12.28 -8.16 -6.95
CA VAL A 151 11.32 -7.06 -6.79
C VAL A 151 10.20 -7.19 -7.84
N THR A 152 9.16 -7.96 -7.50
CA THR A 152 7.90 -8.06 -8.24
C THR A 152 6.75 -7.55 -7.38
N LYS A 153 5.66 -7.10 -8.01
CA LYS A 153 4.46 -6.63 -7.32
C LYS A 153 3.96 -7.67 -6.32
N GLU A 154 3.87 -8.93 -6.73
CA GLU A 154 3.34 -10.03 -5.91
C GLU A 154 4.22 -10.27 -4.68
N ASN A 155 5.53 -10.38 -4.87
CA ASN A 155 6.47 -10.61 -3.77
C ASN A 155 6.46 -9.45 -2.77
N LEU A 156 6.33 -8.22 -3.24
CA LEU A 156 6.23 -7.04 -2.37
C LEU A 156 4.92 -7.01 -1.60
N LEU A 157 3.79 -7.33 -2.24
CA LEU A 157 2.50 -7.42 -1.55
C LEU A 157 2.54 -8.47 -0.44
N ASP A 158 3.12 -9.64 -0.71
CA ASP A 158 3.25 -10.69 0.28
C ASP A 158 4.20 -10.27 1.40
N PHE A 159 5.37 -9.72 1.07
CA PHE A 159 6.31 -9.18 2.06
C PHE A 159 5.66 -8.17 3.00
N ILE A 160 4.91 -7.21 2.46
CA ILE A 160 4.25 -6.17 3.26
C ILE A 160 3.15 -6.80 4.12
N LYS A 161 2.30 -7.67 3.56
CA LYS A 161 1.23 -8.35 4.30
C LYS A 161 1.76 -9.15 5.49
N HIS A 162 2.89 -9.83 5.32
CA HIS A 162 3.51 -10.64 6.37
C HIS A 162 4.16 -9.81 7.47
N ASN A 163 4.67 -8.61 7.18
CA ASN A 163 5.46 -7.81 8.11
C ASN A 163 4.73 -6.57 8.68
N GLN A 164 3.56 -6.20 8.14
CA GLN A 164 2.78 -5.05 8.58
C GLN A 164 2.01 -5.26 9.89
N LEU A 165 1.94 -6.51 10.38
CA LEU A 165 1.19 -6.84 11.60
C LEU A 165 2.15 -7.02 12.78
N PRO A 166 1.80 -6.50 13.98
CA PRO A 166 2.55 -6.80 15.20
C PRO A 166 2.50 -8.29 15.53
N LEU A 167 3.55 -8.80 16.19
CA LEU A 167 3.62 -10.18 16.69
C LEU A 167 2.45 -10.53 17.62
N VAL A 168 2.01 -9.55 18.41
CA VAL A 168 0.85 -9.69 19.30
C VAL A 168 -0.13 -8.58 19.00
N ILE A 169 -1.34 -8.98 18.62
CA ILE A 169 -2.42 -8.08 18.24
C ILE A 169 -3.50 -8.17 19.32
N GLU A 170 -3.85 -7.03 19.92
CA GLU A 170 -5.01 -6.98 20.80
C GLU A 170 -6.28 -7.26 19.99
N PHE A 171 -7.09 -8.22 20.44
CA PHE A 171 -8.33 -8.58 19.77
C PHE A 171 -9.42 -7.54 20.05
N THR A 172 -9.83 -6.81 19.01
CA THR A 172 -10.87 -5.78 19.04
C THR A 172 -11.73 -5.87 17.78
N GLU A 173 -12.88 -5.20 17.74
CA GLU A 173 -13.71 -5.13 16.53
C GLU A 173 -12.96 -4.51 15.34
N GLN A 174 -11.98 -3.63 15.59
CA GLN A 174 -11.17 -3.00 14.55
C GLN A 174 -10.05 -3.90 14.01
N THR A 175 -9.49 -4.75 14.87
CA THR A 175 -8.40 -5.66 14.49
C THR A 175 -8.90 -7.00 13.95
N ALA A 176 -10.13 -7.41 14.28
CA ALA A 176 -10.71 -8.68 13.86
C ALA A 176 -10.72 -8.88 12.32
N PRO A 177 -11.14 -7.92 11.47
CA PRO A 177 -11.08 -8.09 10.03
C PRO A 177 -9.65 -8.29 9.50
N LYS A 178 -8.65 -7.69 10.15
CA LYS A 178 -7.23 -7.84 9.77
C LYS A 178 -6.68 -9.21 10.18
N ILE A 179 -7.09 -9.72 11.34
CA ILE A 179 -6.69 -11.03 11.86
C ILE A 179 -7.30 -12.15 11.00
N PHE A 180 -8.62 -12.08 10.72
CA PHE A 180 -9.34 -13.15 10.02
C PHE A 180 -9.35 -12.99 8.49
N GLY A 181 -9.08 -11.79 7.98
CA GLY A 181 -8.86 -11.55 6.56
C GLY A 181 -7.43 -11.87 6.11
N GLY A 182 -6.52 -12.17 7.04
CA GLY A 182 -5.17 -12.62 6.74
C GLY A 182 -5.11 -14.10 6.33
N GLU A 183 -3.93 -14.53 5.87
CA GLU A 183 -3.71 -15.92 5.42
C GLU A 183 -3.39 -16.89 6.57
N ILE A 184 -3.15 -16.36 7.77
CA ILE A 184 -2.81 -17.13 8.97
C ILE A 184 -4.09 -17.79 9.50
N LYS A 185 -4.19 -19.11 9.33
CA LYS A 185 -5.37 -19.90 9.76
C LYS A 185 -5.28 -20.44 11.20
N THR A 186 -4.10 -20.37 11.81
CA THR A 186 -3.85 -20.87 13.16
C THR A 186 -3.58 -19.70 14.09
N HIS A 187 -4.43 -19.51 15.10
CA HIS A 187 -4.31 -18.44 16.08
C HIS A 187 -4.11 -19.00 17.48
N ILE A 188 -3.19 -18.41 18.24
CA ILE A 188 -3.03 -18.66 19.68
C ILE A 188 -3.64 -17.46 20.42
N LEU A 189 -4.64 -17.69 21.26
CA LEU A 189 -5.30 -16.64 22.03
C LEU A 189 -4.80 -16.65 23.48
N LEU A 190 -4.26 -15.52 23.92
CA LEU A 190 -3.96 -15.26 25.33
C LEU A 190 -5.10 -14.45 25.95
N PHE A 191 -5.84 -15.05 26.88
CA PHE A 191 -6.84 -14.35 27.67
C PHE A 191 -6.17 -13.67 28.87
N LEU A 192 -5.83 -12.39 28.73
CA LEU A 192 -5.15 -11.61 29.76
C LEU A 192 -6.03 -10.43 30.22
N PRO A 193 -6.60 -10.45 31.44
CA PRO A 193 -7.39 -9.33 31.92
C PRO A 193 -6.49 -8.12 32.19
N LYS A 194 -6.89 -6.93 31.72
CA LYS A 194 -6.13 -5.68 31.92
C LYS A 194 -5.92 -5.30 33.40
N SER A 195 -6.69 -5.89 34.31
CA SER A 195 -6.58 -5.69 35.76
C SER A 195 -5.54 -6.58 36.44
N VAL A 196 -4.90 -7.51 35.73
CA VAL A 196 -3.90 -8.40 36.33
C VAL A 196 -2.64 -7.63 36.71
N SER A 197 -2.03 -7.98 37.85
CA SER A 197 -0.70 -7.47 38.20
C SER A 197 0.32 -7.92 37.16
N ASP A 198 1.23 -7.02 36.79
CA ASP A 198 2.28 -7.27 35.79
C ASP A 198 1.72 -7.70 34.42
N TYR A 199 0.71 -6.96 33.94
CA TYR A 199 0.12 -7.16 32.61
C TYR A 199 1.19 -7.11 31.51
N ASP A 200 2.05 -6.10 31.52
CA ASP A 200 3.06 -5.88 30.48
C ASP A 200 4.14 -6.96 30.47
N GLY A 201 4.59 -7.43 31.64
CA GLY A 201 5.54 -8.55 31.74
C GLY A 201 4.96 -9.85 31.19
N LYS A 202 3.71 -10.16 31.52
CA LYS A 202 2.99 -11.32 30.98
C LYS A 202 2.80 -11.24 29.47
N LEU A 203 2.45 -10.07 28.95
CA LEU A 203 2.29 -9.85 27.52
C LEU A 203 3.63 -9.99 26.78
N SER A 204 4.71 -9.44 27.35
CA SER A 204 6.05 -9.51 26.75
C SER A 204 6.58 -10.94 26.69
N ASN A 205 6.35 -11.74 27.73
CA ASN A 205 6.72 -13.16 27.74
C ASN A 205 5.98 -13.99 26.67
N PHE A 206 4.79 -13.56 26.25
CA PHE A 206 4.05 -14.24 25.19
C PHE A 206 4.60 -13.93 23.78
N LYS A 207 5.36 -12.82 23.63
CA LYS A 207 6.04 -12.47 22.38
C LYS A 207 7.30 -13.29 22.10
N THR A 208 7.82 -14.00 23.11
CA THR A 208 9.13 -14.69 23.09
C THR A 208 8.92 -16.20 23.01
#